data_AF-A0A835HRQ6-F1
#
_entry.id   AF-A0A835HRQ6-F1
#
_cell.length_a   1.000
_cell.length_b   1.000
_cell.length_c   1.000
_cell.angle_alpha   90.00
_cell.angle_beta   90.00
_cell.angle_gamma   90.00
#
_symmetry.space_group_name_H-M   'P 1'
#
loop_
_entity.id
_entity.type
_entity.pdbx_description
1 polymer ?
#
loop_
_entity_poly.entity_id
_entity_poly.type
_entity_poly.pdbx_seq_one_letter_code
_entity_poly.pdbx_strand_id
1 'polypeptide(L)'
;FTSDVKIKSISVVGGDTGTSPAKMRAFINRDGIDFSDAQSMRPVQEWELAENLHGVLEYQTRYVLIYYPYLISHLLLFMNYS
;
A
#
# COMPACT_ATOMS: atom_id res chain seq x y z
N PHE A 1 -2.68 2.97 12.91
CA PHE A 1 -1.51 2.59 13.74
C PHE A 1 -1.76 3.04 15.17
N THR A 2 -1.16 2.40 16.18
CA THR A 2 -1.29 2.83 17.59
C THR A 2 -0.47 4.09 17.90
N SER A 3 0.47 4.43 17.03
CA SER A 3 1.23 5.68 17.03
C SER A 3 1.55 6.07 15.59
N ASP A 4 1.94 7.31 15.41
CA ASP A 4 2.42 7.84 14.15
C ASP A 4 3.69 7.11 13.66
N VAL A 5 3.69 6.69 12.39
CA VAL A 5 4.82 5.95 11.79
C VAL A 5 5.28 6.56 10.47
N LYS A 6 6.53 6.23 10.09
CA LYS A 6 7.06 6.42 8.74
C LYS A 6 7.24 5.04 8.10
N ILE A 7 6.66 4.84 6.92
CA ILE A 7 6.74 3.57 6.21
C ILE A 7 7.81 3.67 5.13
N LYS A 8 8.83 2.80 5.22
CA LYS A 8 9.97 2.77 4.29
C LYS A 8 9.71 1.84 3.11
N SER A 9 9.29 0.62 3.40
CA SER A 9 9.02 -0.41 2.41
C SER A 9 7.78 -1.21 2.81
N ILE A 10 7.21 -1.90 1.83
CA ILE A 10 6.12 -2.85 1.99
C ILE A 10 6.54 -4.15 1.30
N SER A 11 6.34 -5.29 1.97
CA SER A 11 6.47 -6.62 1.36
C SER A 11 5.10 -7.29 1.45
N VAL A 12 4.65 -7.86 0.33
CA VAL A 12 3.38 -8.58 0.23
C VAL A 12 3.73 -10.02 -0.08
N VAL A 13 3.22 -10.97 0.71
CA VAL A 13 3.39 -12.40 0.50
C VAL A 13 2.03 -12.98 0.14
N GLY A 14 1.96 -13.67 -0.99
CA GLY A 14 0.74 -14.33 -1.47
C GLY A 14 0.40 -15.58 -0.64
N GLY A 15 -0.86 -16.04 -0.76
CA GLY A 15 -1.30 -17.29 -0.16
C GLY A 15 -0.77 -18.53 -0.91
N ASP A 16 -0.86 -19.69 -0.27
CA ASP A 16 -0.45 -21.00 -0.79
C ASP A 16 -1.27 -21.51 -1.98
N THR A 17 -2.36 -20.83 -2.31
CA THR A 17 -3.27 -21.18 -3.41
C THR A 17 -2.83 -20.69 -4.79
N GLY A 18 -1.64 -20.10 -4.93
CA GLY A 18 -1.11 -19.62 -6.20
C GLY A 18 -1.76 -18.34 -6.73
N THR A 19 -2.56 -17.66 -5.90
CA THR A 19 -3.16 -16.36 -6.24
C THR A 19 -2.40 -15.25 -5.54
N SER A 20 -1.81 -14.34 -6.32
CA SER A 20 -1.18 -13.12 -5.81
C SER A 20 -1.85 -11.88 -6.41
N PRO A 21 -1.99 -10.80 -5.63
CA PRO A 21 -2.48 -9.55 -6.17
C PRO A 21 -1.46 -9.00 -7.17
N ALA A 22 -1.93 -8.56 -8.34
CA ALA A 22 -1.08 -7.99 -9.38
C ALA A 22 -0.74 -6.53 -9.12
N LYS A 23 -1.57 -5.83 -8.33
CA LYS A 23 -1.47 -4.39 -8.14
C LYS A 23 -1.91 -3.95 -6.75
N MET A 24 -1.16 -3.01 -6.17
CA MET A 24 -1.45 -2.42 -4.86
C MET A 24 -1.50 -0.90 -4.95
N ARG A 25 -2.52 -0.32 -4.33
CA ARG A 25 -2.72 1.12 -4.19
C ARG A 25 -2.74 1.51 -2.72
N ALA A 26 -1.98 2.53 -2.34
CA ALA A 26 -1.97 3.07 -0.98
C ALA A 26 -2.71 4.40 -0.89
N PHE A 27 -3.41 4.56 0.24
CA PHE A 27 -4.02 5.80 0.68
C PHE A 27 -3.64 6.04 2.13
N ILE A 28 -3.24 7.26 2.48
CA ILE A 28 -2.81 7.61 3.85
C ILE A 28 -3.69 8.72 4.41
N ASN A 29 -3.95 8.64 5.72
CA ASN A 29 -4.65 9.66 6.51
C ASN A 29 -5.94 10.16 5.83
N ARG A 30 -6.73 9.23 5.28
CA ARG A 30 -8.05 9.49 4.70
C ARG A 30 -9.08 8.90 5.64
N ASP A 31 -9.79 9.78 6.33
CA ASP A 31 -10.92 9.37 7.17
C ASP A 31 -12.11 9.00 6.28
N GLY A 32 -12.75 7.88 6.58
CA GLY A 32 -13.99 7.45 5.92
C GLY A 32 -13.85 6.93 4.49
N ILE A 33 -12.63 6.64 4.02
CA ILE A 33 -12.44 6.00 2.70
C ILE A 33 -12.98 4.57 2.71
N ASP A 34 -13.76 4.22 1.67
CA ASP A 34 -14.24 2.85 1.44
C ASP A 34 -13.68 2.22 0.15
N PHE A 35 -14.14 1.02 -0.19
CA PHE A 35 -13.68 0.29 -1.38
C PHE A 35 -14.19 0.88 -2.70
N SER A 36 -15.30 1.62 -2.69
CA SER A 36 -15.85 2.31 -3.85
C SER A 36 -14.99 3.54 -4.16
N ASP A 37 -14.65 4.29 -3.12
CA ASP A 37 -13.75 5.43 -3.17
C ASP A 37 -12.36 5.02 -3.66
N ALA A 38 -11.79 3.94 -3.11
CA ALA A 38 -10.47 3.44 -3.48
C ALA A 38 -10.35 3.04 -4.96
N GLN A 39 -11.46 2.74 -5.65
CA GLN A 39 -11.44 2.45 -7.08
C GLN A 39 -11.26 3.70 -7.95
N SER A 40 -11.83 4.84 -7.54
CA SER A 40 -11.88 6.07 -8.33
C SER A 40 -10.88 7.14 -7.87
N MET A 41 -10.48 7.10 -6.59
CA MET A 41 -9.56 8.05 -6.00
C MET A 41 -8.13 7.84 -6.49
N ARG A 42 -7.40 8.95 -6.60
CA ARG A 42 -5.97 8.92 -6.88
C ARG A 42 -5.22 8.38 -5.65
N PRO A 43 -4.50 7.24 -5.76
CA PRO A 43 -3.69 6.75 -4.68
C PRO A 43 -2.48 7.67 -4.45
N VAL A 44 -1.97 7.70 -3.22
CA VAL A 44 -0.71 8.41 -2.95
C VAL A 44 0.47 7.69 -3.58
N GLN A 45 0.37 6.37 -3.70
CA GLN A 45 1.33 5.56 -4.42
C GLN A 45 0.68 4.26 -4.91
N GLU A 46 1.22 3.77 -6.01
CA GLU A 46 0.82 2.54 -6.66
C GLU A 46 2.04 1.69 -6.96
N TRP A 47 1.89 0.37 -6.83
CA TRP A 47 2.92 -0.62 -7.13
C TRP A 47 2.32 -1.73 -7.97
N GLU A 48 3.08 -2.15 -8.98
CA GLU A 48 2.87 -3.41 -9.67
C GLU A 48 3.55 -4.50 -8.85
N LEU A 49 2.77 -5.50 -8.45
CA LEU A 49 3.21 -6.57 -7.58
C LEU A 49 3.58 -7.80 -8.40
N ALA A 50 4.61 -8.49 -7.93
CA ALA A 50 5.00 -9.79 -8.44
C ALA A 50 4.78 -10.83 -7.33
N GLU A 51 4.59 -12.08 -7.73
CA GLU A 51 4.46 -13.18 -6.79
C GLU A 51 5.71 -13.28 -5.91
N ASN A 52 5.50 -13.29 -4.60
CA ASN A 52 6.56 -13.16 -3.60
C ASN A 52 6.38 -14.18 -2.47
N LEU A 53 6.41 -15.47 -2.83
CA LEU A 53 6.17 -16.59 -1.91
C LEU A 53 7.08 -16.61 -0.68
N HIS A 54 8.27 -16.02 -0.79
CA HIS A 54 9.29 -16.02 0.27
C HIS A 54 9.47 -14.65 0.95
N GLY A 55 8.67 -13.64 0.60
CA GLY A 55 8.75 -12.31 1.23
C GLY A 55 10.00 -11.50 0.90
N VAL A 56 10.78 -11.91 -0.10
CA VAL A 56 12.07 -11.31 -0.47
C VAL A 56 11.88 -10.02 -1.28
N LEU A 57 10.77 -9.88 -2.00
CA LEU A 57 10.46 -8.67 -2.76
C LEU A 57 9.96 -7.57 -1.83
N GLU A 58 10.66 -6.45 -1.83
CA GLU A 58 10.27 -5.24 -1.12
C GLU A 58 9.97 -4.09 -2.07
N TYR A 59 8.84 -3.44 -1.83
CA TYR A 59 8.39 -2.28 -2.57
C TYR A 59 8.67 -1.03 -1.75
N GLN A 60 9.61 -0.20 -2.23
CA GLN A 60 9.94 1.04 -1.56
C GLN A 60 8.79 2.04 -1.67
N THR A 61 8.50 2.74 -0.57
CA THR A 61 7.63 3.91 -0.64
C THR A 61 8.41 5.05 -1.30
N ARG A 62 7.75 5.75 -2.23
CA ARG A 62 8.25 7.02 -2.73
C ARG A 62 8.14 7.96 -1.56
N TYR A 63 9.28 8.24 -0.94
CA TYR A 63 9.39 9.21 0.12
C TYR A 63 9.08 10.59 -0.48
N VAL A 64 7.79 10.93 -0.54
CA VAL A 64 7.34 12.24 -1.00
C VAL A 64 7.62 13.21 0.14
N LEU A 65 8.81 13.80 0.14
CA LEU A 65 9.09 15.00 0.92
C LEU A 65 9.50 16.11 -0.01
N ILE A 66 8.59 17.06 -0.21
CA ILE A 66 8.96 18.47 -0.07
C ILE A 66 7.78 19.10 0.69
N TYR A 67 8.05 19.61 1.89
CA TYR A 67 7.17 20.40 2.79
C TYR A 67 6.35 19.74 3.92
N TYR A 68 6.08 18.42 3.94
CA TYR A 68 5.34 17.82 5.08
C TYR A 68 5.83 16.42 5.43
N PRO A 69 6.41 16.18 6.61
CA PRO A 69 6.60 14.83 7.13
C PRO A 69 5.23 14.30 7.57
N TYR A 70 4.43 13.79 6.64
CA TYR A 70 3.16 13.14 7.00
C TYR A 70 3.49 11.87 7.79
N LEU A 71 3.45 12.01 9.11
CA LEU A 71 3.29 10.88 10.00
C LEU A 71 2.00 10.16 9.59
N ILE A 72 2.10 8.85 9.43
CA ILE A 72 1.00 8.03 8.97
C ILE A 72 0.31 7.48 10.21
N SER A 73 -0.92 7.92 10.45
CA SER A 73 -1.80 7.39 11.49
C SER A 73 -2.73 6.31 10.93
N HIS A 74 -3.13 6.46 9.66
CA HIS A 74 -3.98 5.51 8.94
C HIS A 74 -3.41 5.18 7.55
N LEU A 75 -3.37 3.89 7.22
CA LEU A 75 -2.99 3.38 5.91
C LEU A 75 -4.08 2.42 5.42
N LEU A 76 -4.61 2.68 4.23
CA LEU A 76 -5.42 1.73 3.47
C LEU A 76 -4.57 1.20 2.30
N LEU A 77 -4.49 -0.13 2.19
CA LEU A 77 -3.93 -0.82 1.04
C LEU A 77 -5.07 -1.50 0.28
N PHE A 78 -5.27 -1.09 -0.97
CA PHE A 78 -6.25 -1.66 -1.87
C PHE A 78 -5.55 -2.57 -2.88
N MET A 79 -5.88 -3.86 -2.84
CA MET A 79 -5.24 -4.91 -3.63
C MET A 79 -6.17 -5.34 -4.76
N ASN A 80 -5.68 -5.32 -6.00
CA ASN A 80 -6.43 -5.85 -7.14
C ASN A 80 -5.86 -7.22 -7.49
N TYR A 81 -6.75 -8.22 -7.56
CA TYR A 81 -6.44 -9.54 -8.12
C TYR A 81 -6.78 -9.53 -9.60
N SER A 82 -5.86 -10.03 -10.43
CA SER A 82 -6.08 -10.28 -11.86
C SER A 82 -6.86 -11.56 -12.08
#